data_AF-A1U1X7-F1
#
_entry.id   AF-A1U1X7-F1
#
_cell.length_a   1.000
_cell.length_b   1.000
_cell.length_c   1.000
_cell.angle_alpha   90.00
_cell.angle_beta   90.00
_cell.angle_gamma   90.00
#
_symmetry.space_group_name_H-M   'P 1'
#
loop_
_entity.id
_entity.type
_entity.pdbx_description
1 polymer ?
#
loop_
_entity_poly.entity_id
_entity_poly.type
_entity_poly.pdbx_seq_one_letter_code
_entity_poly.pdbx_strand_id
1 'polypeptide(L)'
;MGLEEAKQKLDTAKQQGLVGETPTGYLDVVRAEGDAQAVVKAINQARRDEYTRIAEKHDIPVTQVETVAGQKAIEKTPSGQFVLINGKWVKK
;
A
#
# COMPACT_ATOMS: atom_id res chain seq x y z
N MET A 1 -10.97 -12.60 1.10
CA MET A 1 -10.86 -11.87 -0.18
C MET A 1 -9.64 -12.39 -0.93
N GLY A 2 -9.80 -12.69 -2.22
CA GLY A 2 -8.68 -13.05 -3.09
C GLY A 2 -7.93 -11.83 -3.63
N LEU A 3 -6.73 -12.03 -4.19
CA LEU A 3 -5.91 -10.93 -4.71
C LEU A 3 -6.59 -10.15 -5.83
N GLU A 4 -7.22 -10.84 -6.79
CA GLU A 4 -7.85 -10.19 -7.95
C GLU A 4 -9.04 -9.31 -7.54
N GLU A 5 -9.86 -9.79 -6.61
CA GLU A 5 -10.95 -9.00 -6.03
C GLU A 5 -10.41 -7.78 -5.26
N ALA A 6 -9.33 -7.96 -4.48
CA ALA A 6 -8.71 -6.88 -3.74
C ALA A 6 -8.15 -5.79 -4.65
N LYS A 7 -7.56 -6.16 -5.80
CA LYS A 7 -7.06 -5.21 -6.81
C LYS A 7 -8.19 -4.38 -7.40
N GLN A 8 -9.33 -5.00 -7.74
CA GLN A 8 -10.50 -4.30 -8.26
C GLN A 8 -11.07 -3.29 -7.26
N LYS A 9 -11.04 -3.62 -5.96
CA LYS A 9 -11.55 -2.76 -4.89
C LYS A 9 -10.57 -1.69 -4.42
N LEU A 10 -9.27 -1.87 -4.67
CA LEU A 10 -8.22 -1.01 -4.11
C LEU A 10 -8.40 0.46 -4.48
N ASP A 11 -8.63 0.76 -5.76
CA ASP A 11 -8.74 2.15 -6.23
C ASP A 11 -9.95 2.85 -5.61
N THR A 12 -11.10 2.16 -5.54
CA THR A 12 -12.29 2.69 -4.87
C THR A 12 -12.04 2.91 -3.38
N ALA A 13 -11.41 1.96 -2.68
CA ALA A 13 -11.10 2.09 -1.26
C ALA A 13 -10.16 3.28 -0.98
N LYS A 14 -9.19 3.54 -1.86
CA LYS A 14 -8.30 4.71 -1.77
C LYS A 14 -9.03 6.02 -2.03
N GLN A 15 -9.86 6.09 -3.07
CA GLN A 15 -10.66 7.26 -3.41
C GLN A 15 -11.65 7.63 -2.29
N GLN A 16 -12.23 6.62 -1.64
CA GLN A 16 -13.09 6.80 -0.47
C GLN A 16 -12.30 7.16 0.79
N GLY A 17 -10.97 7.10 0.79
CA GLY A 17 -10.15 7.37 1.97
C GLY A 17 -10.34 6.33 3.08
N LEU A 18 -10.55 5.07 2.70
CA LEU A 18 -10.59 3.93 3.62
C LEU A 18 -9.21 3.34 3.85
N VAL A 19 -8.35 3.39 2.82
CA VAL A 19 -6.98 2.88 2.83
C VAL A 19 -6.02 3.93 2.28
N GLY A 20 -4.77 3.87 2.72
CA GLY A 20 -3.73 4.81 2.31
C GLY A 20 -2.35 4.16 2.18
N GLU A 21 -1.45 4.84 1.49
CA GLU A 21 -0.06 4.36 1.29
C GLU A 21 0.84 4.74 2.47
N THR A 22 1.75 3.84 2.82
CA THR A 22 2.75 4.03 3.90
C THR A 22 4.16 4.22 3.33
N PRO A 23 5.09 4.85 4.08
CA PRO A 23 6.47 5.01 3.64
C PRO A 23 7.24 3.67 3.50
N THR A 24 6.70 2.58 4.05
CA THR A 24 7.29 1.23 3.99
C THR A 24 6.79 0.43 2.78
N GLY A 25 6.11 1.05 1.82
CA GLY A 25 5.65 0.35 0.62
C GLY A 25 4.39 -0.48 0.83
N TYR A 26 3.76 -0.41 2.00
CA TYR A 26 2.52 -1.14 2.30
C TYR A 26 1.31 -0.21 2.35
N LEU A 27 0.12 -0.79 2.29
CA LEU A 27 -1.12 -0.09 2.60
C LEU A 27 -1.43 -0.22 4.08
N ASP A 28 -2.15 0.76 4.61
CA ASP A 28 -2.77 0.65 5.93
C ASP A 28 -4.18 1.28 5.91
N VAL A 29 -4.97 0.92 6.92
CA VAL A 29 -6.36 1.35 7.07
C VAL A 29 -6.40 2.77 7.62
N VAL A 30 -7.00 3.68 6.87
CA VAL A 30 -7.27 5.06 7.31
C VAL A 30 -8.57 5.08 8.11
N ARG A 31 -9.59 4.37 7.61
CA ARG A 31 -10.90 4.20 8.25
C ARG A 31 -11.36 2.77 8.11
N ALA A 32 -11.69 2.13 9.24
CA ALA A 32 -12.11 0.74 9.30
C ALA A 32 -13.58 0.57 8.91
N GLU A 33 -13.89 0.83 7.64
CA GLU A 33 -15.23 0.70 7.06
C GLU A 33 -15.19 -0.23 5.84
N GLY A 34 -16.31 -0.92 5.57
CA GLY A 34 -16.44 -1.81 4.40
C GLY A 34 -15.33 -2.85 4.31
N ASP A 35 -14.73 -2.97 3.13
CA ASP A 35 -13.70 -3.98 2.82
C ASP A 35 -12.25 -3.53 3.13
N ALA A 36 -12.05 -2.39 3.79
CA ALA A 36 -10.73 -1.76 3.96
C ALA A 36 -9.66 -2.73 4.48
N GLN A 37 -9.95 -3.43 5.58
CA GLN A 37 -9.03 -4.40 6.20
C GLN A 37 -8.73 -5.58 5.29
N ALA A 38 -9.74 -6.09 4.58
CA ALA A 38 -9.58 -7.23 3.68
C ALA A 38 -8.72 -6.88 2.46
N VAL A 39 -8.93 -5.70 1.89
CA VAL A 39 -8.11 -5.16 0.79
C VAL A 39 -6.67 -4.98 1.24
N VAL A 40 -6.42 -4.31 2.37
CA VAL A 40 -5.07 -4.10 2.91
C VAL A 40 -4.34 -5.43 3.10
N LYS A 41 -4.99 -6.41 3.74
CA LYS A 41 -4.40 -7.73 3.99
C LYS A 41 -3.99 -8.43 2.69
N ALA A 42 -4.90 -8.49 1.72
CA ALA A 42 -4.66 -9.21 0.45
C ALA A 42 -3.58 -8.54 -0.39
N ILE A 43 -3.62 -7.21 -0.53
CA ILE A 43 -2.62 -6.47 -1.31
C ILE A 43 -1.25 -6.51 -0.65
N ASN A 44 -1.17 -6.33 0.68
CA ASN A 44 0.12 -6.37 1.38
C ASN A 44 0.77 -7.75 1.34
N GLN A 45 -0.02 -8.84 1.30
CA GLN A 45 0.56 -10.17 1.09
C GLN A 45 1.23 -10.27 -0.28
N ALA A 46 0.54 -9.86 -1.36
CA ALA A 46 1.12 -9.89 -2.69
C ALA A 46 2.34 -8.95 -2.83
N ARG A 47 2.32 -7.79 -2.16
CA ARG A 47 3.46 -6.87 -2.11
C ARG A 47 4.66 -7.51 -1.42
N ARG A 48 4.49 -8.17 -0.27
CA ARG A 48 5.57 -8.88 0.43
C ARG A 48 6.24 -9.93 -0.45
N ASP A 49 5.43 -10.75 -1.13
CA ASP A 49 5.94 -11.81 -1.99
C ASP A 49 6.77 -11.21 -3.15
N GLU A 50 6.26 -10.14 -3.77
CA GLU A 50 6.98 -9.47 -4.86
C GLU A 50 8.23 -8.72 -4.39
N TYR A 51 8.18 -8.04 -3.23
CA TYR A 51 9.34 -7.35 -2.68
C TYR A 51 10.46 -8.33 -2.33
N THR A 52 10.10 -9.47 -1.73
CA THR A 52 11.06 -10.55 -1.44
C THR A 52 11.71 -11.06 -2.72
N ARG A 53 10.92 -11.33 -3.76
CA ARG A 53 11.44 -11.78 -5.06
C ARG A 53 12.39 -10.77 -5.71
N ILE A 54 12.07 -9.48 -5.63
CA ILE A 54 12.94 -8.40 -6.14
C ILE A 54 14.23 -8.34 -5.33
N ALA A 55 14.13 -8.39 -4.00
CA ALA A 55 15.25 -8.35 -3.09
C ALA A 55 16.25 -9.48 -3.36
N GLU A 56 15.75 -10.72 -3.46
CA GLU A 56 16.56 -11.90 -3.81
C GLU A 56 17.20 -11.78 -5.19
N LYS A 57 16.44 -11.34 -6.20
CA LYS A 57 16.96 -11.17 -7.57
C LYS A 57 18.12 -10.19 -7.65
N HIS A 58 18.09 -9.14 -6.83
CA HIS A 58 19.06 -8.06 -6.86
C HIS A 58 20.11 -8.14 -5.75
N ASP A 59 20.05 -9.18 -4.91
CA ASP A 59 20.91 -9.36 -3.73
C ASP A 59 20.96 -8.13 -2.82
N ILE A 60 19.77 -7.59 -2.50
CA ILE A 60 19.60 -6.43 -1.62
C ILE A 60 18.61 -6.74 -0.48
N PRO A 61 18.65 -5.99 0.63
CA PRO A 61 17.65 -6.14 1.69
C PRO A 61 16.24 -5.82 1.20
N VAL A 62 15.25 -6.62 1.62
CA VAL A 62 13.82 -6.37 1.29
C VAL A 62 13.35 -4.99 1.75
N THR A 63 13.89 -4.50 2.88
CA THR A 63 13.60 -3.17 3.42
C THR A 63 13.99 -2.03 2.48
N GLN A 64 15.02 -2.24 1.64
CA GLN A 64 15.40 -1.27 0.61
C GLN A 64 14.36 -1.23 -0.52
N VAL A 65 13.82 -2.40 -0.92
CA VAL A 65 12.75 -2.48 -1.92
C VAL A 65 11.47 -1.83 -1.40
N GLU A 66 11.09 -2.14 -0.17
CA GLU A 66 9.94 -1.57 0.54
C GLU A 66 10.01 -0.04 0.60
N THR A 67 11.16 0.52 0.99
CA THR A 67 11.37 1.96 1.10
C THR A 67 11.21 2.66 -0.25
N VAL A 68 11.84 2.12 -1.31
CA VAL A 68 11.73 2.67 -2.66
C VAL A 68 10.30 2.54 -3.19
N ALA A 69 9.62 1.43 -2.91
CA ALA A 69 8.24 1.22 -3.31
C ALA A 69 7.29 2.18 -2.58
N GLY A 70 7.48 2.40 -1.28
CA GLY A 70 6.72 3.36 -0.48
C GLY A 70 6.87 4.78 -0.96
N GLN A 71 8.10 5.23 -1.20
CA GLN A 71 8.36 6.55 -1.78
C GLN A 71 7.64 6.72 -3.11
N LYS A 72 7.80 5.78 -4.05
CA LYS A 72 7.13 5.82 -5.35
C LYS A 72 5.60 5.79 -5.22
N ALA A 73 5.06 5.02 -4.29
CA ALA A 73 3.63 4.93 -4.06
C ALA A 73 3.07 6.27 -3.54
N ILE A 74 3.74 6.90 -2.58
CA ILE A 74 3.36 8.23 -2.05
C ILE A 74 3.45 9.30 -3.13
N GLU A 75 4.53 9.32 -3.92
CA GLU A 75 4.72 10.27 -5.03
C GLU A 75 3.59 10.13 -6.06
N LYS A 76 3.28 8.89 -6.47
CA LYS A 76 2.23 8.59 -7.45
C LYS A 76 0.80 8.65 -6.92
N THR A 77 0.62 8.75 -5.60
CA THR A 77 -0.72 8.87 -5.00
C THR A 77 -1.39 10.15 -5.50
N PRO A 78 -2.55 10.06 -6.19
CA PRO A 78 -3.29 11.24 -6.67
C PRO A 78 -3.77 12.13 -5.52
N SER A 79 -3.98 13.41 -5.81
CA SER A 79 -4.66 14.31 -4.87
C SER A 79 -6.05 13.80 -4.49
N GLY A 80 -6.45 14.05 -3.26
CA GLY A 80 -7.68 13.55 -2.68
C GLY A 80 -7.55 12.20 -1.96
N GLN A 81 -6.42 11.49 -2.12
CA GLN A 81 -6.14 10.22 -1.44
C GLN A 81 -5.16 10.41 -0.27
N PHE A 82 -5.03 9.38 0.57
CA PHE A 82 -4.28 9.46 1.83
C PHE A 82 -2.91 8.78 1.74
N VAL A 83 -1.92 9.44 2.34
CA VAL A 83 -0.56 8.93 2.54
C VAL A 83 -0.13 9.16 3.99
N LEU A 84 0.67 8.25 4.55
CA LEU A 84 1.20 8.39 5.90
C LEU A 84 2.51 9.20 5.86
N ILE A 85 2.52 10.37 6.50
CA ILE A 85 3.70 11.23 6.61
C ILE A 85 3.95 11.51 8.09
N ASN A 86 5.15 11.18 8.57
CA ASN A 86 5.55 11.38 9.97
C ASN A 86 4.52 10.80 10.97
N GLY A 87 4.00 9.60 10.66
CA GLY A 87 3.02 8.90 11.49
C GLY A 87 1.59 9.49 11.46
N LYS A 88 1.31 10.45 10.58
CA LYS A 88 -0.02 11.06 10.42
C LYS A 88 -0.54 10.87 9.01
N TRP A 89 -1.83 10.56 8.90
CA TRP A 89 -2.51 10.52 7.61
C TRP A 89 -2.66 11.94 7.05
N VAL A 90 -2.12 12.14 5.85
CA VAL A 90 -2.24 13.39 5.09
C VAL A 90 -2.99 13.09 3.80
N LYS A 91 -4.02 13.89 3.51
CA LYS A 91 -4.70 13.87 2.23
C LYS A 91 -3.90 14.71 1.23
N LYS A 92 -3.44 14.11 0.12
CA LYS A 92 -2.71 14.81 -0.95
C LYS A 92 -3.61 15.74 -1.77
#